data_AF-A0A5C7L866-F1
#
_entry.id   AF-A0A5C7L866-F1
#
_cell.length_a   1.000
_cell.length_b   1.000
_cell.length_c   1.000
_cell.angle_alpha   90.00
_cell.angle_beta   90.00
_cell.angle_gamma   90.00
#
_symmetry.space_group_name_H-M   'P 1'
#
loop_
_entity.id
_entity.type
_entity.pdbx_description
1 polymer ?
#
loop_
_entity_poly.entity_id
_entity_poly.type
_entity_poly.pdbx_seq_one_letter_code
_entity_poly.pdbx_strand_id
1 'polypeptide(L)'
;MSSQLIPMLLSASVLVAFVLSLSALAVLSFLDLPRVQNWRRRHVLARIRGTRLQRLVESLGLDLEAYVAAQPPADVWRQMARCERCTAAAICDRETAQRSEHYVFCPNAAAIRAVRRSGSPRERLWG
;
A
#
# COMPACT_ATOMS: atom_id res chain seq x y z
N MET A 1 -6.29 -45.27 -42.98
CA MET A 1 -6.75 -44.69 -41.70
C MET A 1 -5.69 -43.81 -41.01
N SER A 2 -4.54 -43.54 -41.64
CA SER A 2 -3.41 -42.82 -41.02
C SER A 2 -3.46 -41.30 -41.16
N SER A 3 -4.26 -40.75 -42.08
CA SER A 3 -4.30 -39.30 -42.39
C SER A 3 -5.01 -38.44 -41.33
N GLN A 4 -5.73 -39.05 -40.40
CA GLN A 4 -6.47 -38.34 -39.33
C GLN A 4 -5.64 -38.13 -38.05
N LEU A 5 -4.51 -38.82 -37.88
CA LEU A 5 -3.69 -38.75 -36.66
C LEU A 5 -2.80 -37.50 -36.60
N ILE A 6 -2.34 -37.02 -37.77
CA ILE A 6 -1.47 -35.83 -37.89
C ILE A 6 -2.17 -34.55 -37.41
N PRO A 7 -3.41 -34.21 -37.83
CA PRO A 7 -4.08 -32.99 -37.36
C PRO A 7 -4.44 -33.05 -35.87
N MET A 8 -4.75 -34.24 -35.32
CA MET A 8 -5.01 -34.38 -33.88
C MET A 8 -3.75 -34.09 -33.05
N LEU A 9 -2.60 -34.64 -33.43
CA LEU A 9 -1.33 -34.39 -32.74
C LEU A 9 -0.91 -32.92 -32.81
N LEU A 10 -1.13 -32.25 -33.94
CA LEU A 10 -0.87 -30.81 -34.10
C LEU A 10 -1.81 -29.95 -33.24
N SER A 11 -3.09 -30.29 -33.16
CA SER A 11 -4.04 -29.54 -32.32
C SER A 11 -3.73 -29.68 -30.83
N ALA A 12 -3.33 -30.87 -30.39
CA ALA A 12 -2.97 -31.13 -28.99
C ALA A 12 -1.69 -30.38 -28.59
N SER A 13 -0.67 -30.34 -29.45
CA SER A 13 0.57 -29.61 -29.16
C SER A 13 0.35 -28.10 -29.07
N VAL A 14 -0.50 -27.53 -29.93
CA VAL A 14 -0.88 -26.11 -29.87
C VAL A 14 -1.63 -25.79 -28.57
N LEU A 15 -2.58 -26.64 -28.17
CA LEU A 15 -3.32 -26.45 -26.93
C LEU A 15 -2.40 -26.49 -25.70
N VAL A 16 -1.48 -27.46 -25.65
CA VAL A 16 -0.49 -27.57 -24.57
C VAL A 16 0.43 -26.36 -24.54
N ALA A 17 0.95 -25.93 -25.69
CA ALA A 17 1.80 -24.73 -25.78
C ALA A 17 1.05 -23.46 -25.32
N PHE A 18 -0.23 -23.34 -25.67
CA PHE A 18 -1.07 -22.22 -25.25
C PHE A 18 -1.29 -22.19 -23.74
N VAL A 19 -1.65 -23.34 -23.13
CA VAL A 19 -1.85 -23.45 -21.68
C VAL A 19 -0.55 -23.15 -20.93
N LEU A 20 0.59 -23.66 -21.39
CA LEU A 20 1.90 -23.38 -20.80
C LEU A 20 2.25 -21.89 -20.88
N SER A 21 1.96 -21.24 -22.02
CA SER A 21 2.20 -19.81 -22.21
C SER A 21 1.35 -18.95 -21.26
N LEU A 22 0.06 -19.27 -21.12
CA LEU A 22 -0.83 -18.58 -20.18
C LEU A 22 -0.40 -18.78 -18.72
N SER A 23 0.01 -20.00 -18.37
CA SER A 23 0.52 -20.34 -17.04
C SER A 23 1.77 -19.53 -16.70
N ALA A 24 2.72 -19.46 -17.64
CA ALA A 24 3.93 -18.67 -17.48
C ALA A 24 3.62 -17.17 -17.30
N LEU A 25 2.69 -16.61 -18.07
CA LEU A 25 2.28 -15.21 -17.95
C LEU A 25 1.63 -14.92 -16.59
N ALA A 26 0.80 -15.82 -16.09
CA ALA A 26 0.17 -15.71 -14.78
C ALA A 26 1.22 -15.73 -13.64
N VAL A 27 2.18 -16.64 -13.72
CA VAL A 27 3.29 -16.73 -12.75
C VAL A 27 4.13 -15.47 -12.76
N LEU A 28 4.53 -14.98 -13.94
CA LEU A 28 5.31 -13.74 -14.05
C LEU A 28 4.56 -12.53 -13.47
N SER A 29 3.27 -12.40 -13.78
CA SER A 29 2.41 -11.34 -13.23
C SER A 29 2.32 -11.41 -11.71
N PHE A 30 2.20 -12.62 -11.16
CA PHE A 30 2.15 -12.86 -9.71
C PHE A 30 3.48 -12.51 -9.01
N LEU A 31 4.61 -12.77 -9.66
CA LEU A 31 5.94 -12.44 -9.14
C LEU A 31 6.24 -10.93 -9.21
N ASP A 32 5.69 -10.21 -10.18
CA ASP A 32 5.90 -8.75 -10.31
C ASP A 32 4.99 -7.91 -9.40
N LEU A 33 3.80 -8.41 -9.05
CA LEU A 33 2.88 -7.78 -8.11
C LEU A 33 3.54 -7.31 -6.79
N PRO A 34 4.28 -8.16 -6.03
CA PRO A 34 4.92 -7.73 -4.79
C PRO A 34 6.04 -6.72 -5.04
N ARG A 35 6.78 -6.83 -6.15
CA ARG A 35 7.84 -5.87 -6.50
C ARG A 35 7.28 -4.48 -6.76
N VAL A 36 6.20 -4.39 -7.55
CA VAL A 36 5.53 -3.13 -7.87
C VAL A 36 4.92 -2.52 -6.61
N GLN A 37 4.29 -3.32 -5.74
CA GLN A 37 3.76 -2.83 -4.48
C GLN A 37 4.85 -2.30 -3.54
N ASN A 38 5.97 -3.02 -3.41
CA ASN A 38 7.10 -2.61 -2.59
C ASN A 38 7.77 -1.33 -3.11
N TRP A 39 7.89 -1.19 -4.44
CA TRP A 39 8.39 0.03 -5.04
C TRP A 39 7.48 1.23 -4.75
N ARG A 40 6.15 1.09 -4.94
CA ARG A 40 5.19 2.15 -4.64
C ARG A 40 5.21 2.54 -3.16
N ARG A 41 5.28 1.57 -2.26
CA ARG A 41 5.37 1.82 -0.80
C ARG A 41 6.64 2.59 -0.45
N ARG A 42 7.80 2.18 -0.97
CA ARG A 42 9.06 2.90 -0.75
C ARG A 42 9.00 4.34 -1.27
N HIS A 43 8.37 4.54 -2.43
CA HIS A 43 8.20 5.87 -2.99
C HIS A 43 7.30 6.77 -2.12
N VAL A 44 6.17 6.25 -1.63
CA VAL A 44 5.31 6.95 -0.67
C VAL A 44 6.07 7.25 0.62
N LEU A 45 6.81 6.28 1.15
CA LEU A 45 7.59 6.42 2.38
C LEU A 45 8.67 7.50 2.24
N ALA A 46 9.35 7.55 1.11
CA ALA A 46 10.35 8.58 0.83
C ALA A 46 9.72 9.97 0.79
N ARG A 47 8.49 10.10 0.25
CA ARG A 47 7.82 11.39 0.15
C ARG A 47 7.18 11.86 1.46
N ILE A 48 6.59 10.96 2.24
CA ILE A 48 5.96 11.33 3.51
C ILE A 48 7.00 11.79 4.54
N ARG A 49 8.27 11.39 4.40
CA ARG A 49 9.37 11.85 5.25
C ARG A 49 9.54 13.37 5.20
N GLY A 50 9.70 13.99 6.36
CA GLY A 50 9.77 15.44 6.56
C GLY A 50 8.42 16.16 6.52
N THR A 51 7.30 15.46 6.29
CA THR A 51 5.99 16.11 6.15
C THR A 51 5.27 16.29 7.48
N ARG A 52 4.26 17.15 7.50
CA ARG A 52 3.34 17.28 8.64
C ARG A 52 2.59 15.97 8.92
N LEU A 53 2.28 15.19 7.89
CA LEU A 53 1.60 13.90 8.07
C LEU A 53 2.48 12.91 8.83
N GLN A 54 3.77 12.83 8.52
CA GLN A 54 4.70 12.00 9.30
C GLN A 54 4.67 12.38 10.77
N ARG A 55 4.91 13.66 11.08
CA ARG A 55 4.98 14.13 12.46
C ARG A 55 3.68 13.83 13.23
N LEU A 56 2.53 14.00 12.58
CA LEU A 56 1.23 13.66 13.17
C LEU A 56 1.10 12.16 13.46
N VAL A 57 1.45 11.29 12.51
CA VAL A 57 1.42 9.83 12.68
C VAL A 57 2.33 9.40 13.83
N GLU A 58 3.55 9.90 13.87
CA GLU A 58 4.54 9.59 14.92
C GLU A 58 4.13 10.15 16.29
N SER A 59 3.52 11.35 16.34
CA SER A 59 3.03 11.94 17.61
C SER A 59 1.91 11.10 18.25
N LEU A 60 1.19 10.33 17.44
CA LEU A 60 0.15 9.40 17.88
C LEU A 60 0.71 8.01 18.22
N GLY A 61 2.04 7.85 18.25
CA GLY A 61 2.74 6.62 18.60
C GLY A 61 2.73 5.56 17.50
N LEU A 62 2.37 5.92 16.26
CA LEU A 62 2.34 4.98 15.15
C LEU A 62 3.70 4.95 14.44
N ASP A 63 4.16 3.73 14.12
CA ASP A 63 5.27 3.54 13.21
C ASP A 63 4.89 3.94 11.78
N LEU A 64 5.72 4.77 11.15
CA LEU A 64 5.45 5.34 9.83
C LEU A 64 5.41 4.25 8.74
N GLU A 65 6.27 3.23 8.84
CA GLU A 65 6.30 2.15 7.84
C GLU A 65 5.05 1.28 7.95
N ALA A 66 4.65 0.93 9.17
CA ALA A 66 3.41 0.22 9.45
C ALA A 66 2.19 1.02 8.97
N TYR A 67 2.18 2.34 9.18
CA TYR A 67 1.12 3.23 8.73
C TYR A 67 0.96 3.21 7.20
N VAL A 68 2.05 3.36 6.45
CA VAL A 68 2.06 3.31 4.99
C VAL A 68 1.71 1.91 4.49
N ALA A 69 2.15 0.86 5.19
CA ALA A 69 1.83 -0.53 4.85
C ALA A 69 0.36 -0.88 5.04
N ALA A 70 -0.33 -0.22 5.96
CA ALA A 70 -1.74 -0.45 6.28
C ALA A 70 -2.71 0.28 5.35
N GLN A 71 -2.22 1.15 4.44
CA GLN A 71 -3.08 1.98 3.61
C GLN A 71 -2.77 1.90 2.12
N PRO A 72 -3.77 2.11 1.26
CA PRO A 72 -3.54 2.29 -0.17
C PRO A 72 -2.61 3.51 -0.41
N PRO A 73 -1.59 3.40 -1.28
CA PRO A 73 -0.71 4.52 -1.60
C PRO A 73 -1.44 5.82 -1.98
N ALA A 74 -2.52 5.71 -2.77
CA ALA A 74 -3.34 6.83 -3.19
C ALA A 74 -3.98 7.58 -2.00
N ASP A 75 -4.32 6.87 -0.92
CA ASP A 75 -4.90 7.47 0.27
C ASP A 75 -3.87 8.27 1.05
N VAL A 76 -2.65 7.73 1.17
CA VAL A 76 -1.53 8.43 1.81
C VAL A 76 -1.20 9.72 1.02
N TRP A 77 -1.17 9.67 -0.32
CA TRP A 77 -0.99 10.87 -1.15
C TRP A 77 -2.08 11.92 -0.92
N ARG A 78 -3.36 11.50 -0.86
CA ARG A 78 -4.47 12.41 -0.57
C ARG A 78 -4.35 13.03 0.82
N GLN A 79 -3.92 12.27 1.81
CA GLN A 79 -3.70 12.76 3.17
C GLN A 79 -2.57 13.79 3.23
N MET A 80 -1.46 13.55 2.52
CA MET A 80 -0.36 14.51 2.40
C MET A 80 -0.85 15.83 1.78
N ALA A 81 -1.57 15.76 0.66
CA ALA A 81 -2.12 16.94 0.00
C ALA A 81 -3.09 17.72 0.90
N ARG A 82 -3.90 17.01 1.72
CA ARG A 82 -4.75 17.64 2.75
C ARG A 82 -3.92 18.34 3.82
N CYS A 83 -2.83 17.74 4.28
CA CYS A 83 -1.92 18.37 5.24
C CYS A 83 -1.26 19.63 4.67
N GLU A 84 -0.86 19.62 3.40
CA GLU A 84 -0.25 20.76 2.71
C GLU A 84 -1.20 21.94 2.58
N ARG A 85 -2.50 21.68 2.33
CA ARG A 85 -3.54 22.71 2.15
C ARG A 85 -4.36 23.00 3.42
N CYS A 86 -3.96 22.46 4.58
CA CYS A 86 -4.72 22.58 5.81
C CYS A 86 -4.63 24.00 6.39
N THR A 87 -5.78 24.66 6.59
CA THR A 87 -5.85 25.98 7.23
C THR A 87 -5.53 25.95 8.72
N ALA A 88 -5.75 24.83 9.39
CA ALA A 88 -5.39 24.61 10.79
C ALA A 88 -3.92 24.15 10.99
N ALA A 89 -3.03 24.43 10.04
CA ALA A 89 -1.64 23.99 10.05
C ALA A 89 -0.88 24.37 11.33
N ALA A 90 -0.99 25.63 11.77
CA ALA A 90 -0.28 26.11 12.96
C ALA A 90 -0.77 25.45 14.25
N ILE A 91 -2.08 25.19 14.36
CA ILE A 91 -2.66 24.46 15.49
C ILE A 91 -2.15 23.01 15.45
N CYS A 92 -2.22 22.37 14.29
CA CYS A 92 -1.71 21.01 14.09
C CYS A 92 -0.25 20.86 14.52
N ASP A 93 0.63 21.76 14.06
CA ASP A 93 2.06 21.70 14.36
C ASP A 93 2.33 21.89 15.87
N ARG A 94 1.56 22.75 16.55
CA ARG A 94 1.66 22.95 18.01
C ARG A 94 1.21 21.71 18.79
N GLU A 95 0.04 21.18 18.47
CA GLU A 95 -0.53 19.98 19.12
C GLU A 95 0.37 18.75 18.92
N THR A 96 0.92 18.61 17.71
CA THR A 96 1.88 17.55 17.36
C THR A 96 3.16 17.66 18.19
N ALA A 97 3.68 18.88 18.38
CA ALA A 97 4.86 19.11 19.21
C ALA A 97 4.62 18.81 20.70
N GLN A 98 3.39 19.03 21.17
CA GLN A 98 2.96 18.69 22.53
C GLN A 98 2.55 17.22 22.70
N ARG A 99 2.55 16.43 21.61
CA ARG A 99 2.03 15.05 21.57
C ARG A 99 0.62 14.94 22.14
N SER A 100 -0.23 15.92 21.86
CA SER A 100 -1.63 15.81 22.26
C SER A 100 -2.33 14.71 21.47
N GLU A 101 -3.40 14.12 22.01
CA GLU A 101 -4.20 13.12 21.29
C GLU A 101 -5.44 13.74 20.59
N HIS A 102 -5.71 15.01 20.84
CA HIS A 102 -6.96 15.68 20.48
C HIS A 102 -6.89 16.40 19.12
N TYR A 103 -6.75 15.63 18.05
CA TYR A 103 -6.77 16.15 16.67
C TYR A 103 -8.18 16.20 16.05
N VAL A 104 -9.19 16.68 16.78
CA VAL A 104 -10.59 16.70 16.29
C VAL A 104 -10.75 17.58 15.03
N PHE A 105 -9.91 18.61 14.89
CA PHE A 105 -9.85 19.49 13.71
C PHE A 105 -9.14 18.86 12.50
N CYS A 106 -8.42 17.74 12.66
CA CYS A 106 -7.58 17.20 11.61
C CYS A 106 -8.42 16.35 10.62
N PRO A 107 -8.42 16.68 9.32
CA PRO A 107 -9.19 15.92 8.32
C PRO A 107 -8.64 14.50 8.09
N ASN A 108 -7.43 14.19 8.57
CA ASN A 108 -6.84 12.86 8.50
C ASN A 108 -7.05 12.03 9.77
N ALA A 109 -7.63 12.60 10.85
CA ALA A 109 -7.72 11.94 12.15
C ALA A 109 -8.48 10.60 12.08
N ALA A 110 -9.57 10.53 11.31
CA ALA A 110 -10.37 9.31 11.19
C ALA A 110 -9.55 8.15 10.58
N ALA A 111 -8.80 8.41 9.50
CA ALA A 111 -7.95 7.42 8.85
C ALA A 111 -6.82 6.95 9.78
N ILE A 112 -6.17 7.88 10.48
CA ILE A 112 -5.07 7.56 11.39
C ILE A 112 -5.56 6.72 12.58
N ARG A 113 -6.71 7.08 13.17
CA ARG A 113 -7.33 6.29 14.24
C ARG A 113 -7.81 4.91 13.77
N ALA A 114 -8.19 4.77 12.51
CA ALA A 114 -8.56 3.47 11.95
C ALA A 114 -7.34 2.53 11.92
N VAL A 115 -6.18 3.04 11.45
CA VAL A 115 -4.92 2.28 11.48
C VAL A 115 -4.51 1.93 12.91
N ARG A 116 -4.55 2.90 13.83
CA ARG A 116 -4.24 2.67 15.26
C ARG A 116 -5.08 1.56 15.88
N ARG A 117 -6.39 1.55 15.60
CA ARG A 117 -7.33 0.52 16.11
C ARG A 117 -7.12 -0.85 15.49
N SER A 118 -6.64 -0.92 14.25
CA SER A 118 -6.40 -2.20 13.58
C SER A 118 -5.18 -2.96 14.12
N GLY A 119 -4.37 -2.32 14.98
CA GLY A 119 -3.06 -2.80 15.40
C GLY A 119 -2.05 -2.74 14.26
N SER A 120 -0.80 -2.39 14.54
CA SER A 120 0.23 -2.50 13.51
C SER A 120 0.34 -3.97 13.09
N PRO A 121 0.63 -4.30 11.82
CA PRO A 121 0.93 -5.67 11.40
C PRO A 121 2.03 -6.33 12.25
N ARG A 122 2.89 -5.51 12.86
CA ARG A 122 3.98 -5.92 13.73
C ARG A 122 3.51 -6.36 15.11
N GLU A 123 2.46 -5.75 15.68
CA GLU A 123 1.87 -6.18 16.97
C GLU A 123 1.02 -7.45 16.83
N ARG A 124 0.33 -7.65 15.69
CA ARG A 124 -0.49 -8.84 15.47
C ARG A 124 0.29 -10.15 15.31
N LEU A 125 1.61 -10.08 15.11
CA LEU A 125 2.48 -11.25 14.94
C LEU A 125 3.18 -11.69 16.24
N TRP A 126 3.10 -10.87 17.31
CA TRP A 126 3.80 -11.12 18.58
C TRP A 126 2.91 -10.86 19.82
N GLY A 127 1.59 -10.70 19.61
CA GLY A 127 0.60 -10.52 20.67
C GLY A 127 -0.21 -11.78 20.94
#